data_AF-A0A8J7B205-F1
#
_entry.id   AF-A0A8J7B205-F1
#
_cell.length_a   1.000
_cell.length_b   1.000
_cell.length_c   1.000
_cell.angle_alpha   90.00
_cell.angle_beta   90.00
_cell.angle_gamma   90.00
#
_symmetry.space_group_name_H-M   'P 1'
#
loop_
_entity.id
_entity.type
_entity.pdbx_description
1 polymer ?
#
loop_
_entity_poly.entity_id
_entity_poly.type
_entity_poly.pdbx_seq_one_letter_code
_entity_poly.pdbx_strand_id
1 'polypeptide(L)' 'MFIEESDQIVSKTYMTRVEGENTRLRHYLARLHRKTLCYSKSVEMLRCSLRLLLHYLKYRTIPLSA' A
#
# COMPACT_ATOMS: atom_id res chain seq x y z
N MET A 1 -6.52 -9.16 18.31
CA MET A 1 -5.05 -9.36 18.22
C MET A 1 -4.43 -8.14 18.89
N PHE A 2 -3.92 -8.31 20.10
CA PHE A 2 -3.17 -7.26 20.79
C PHE A 2 -1.70 -7.44 20.44
N ILE A 3 -1.00 -6.31 20.21
CA ILE A 3 0.44 -6.31 19.93
C ILE A 3 1.14 -6.59 21.26
N GLU A 4 2.02 -7.60 21.31
CA GLU A 4 2.82 -7.86 22.50
C GLU A 4 3.68 -6.65 22.85
N GLU A 5 3.93 -6.41 24.14
CA GLU A 5 4.64 -5.22 24.63
C GLU A 5 6.08 -5.14 24.09
N SER A 6 6.69 -6.29 23.78
CA SER A 6 7.99 -6.43 23.12
C SER A 6 8.03 -5.88 21.68
N ASP A 7 6.89 -5.85 20.99
CA ASP A 7 6.76 -5.36 19.61
C ASP A 7 6.37 -3.87 19.54
N GLN A 8 6.18 -3.22 20.69
CA GLN A 8 5.83 -1.80 20.75
C GLN A 8 7.07 -0.92 20.57
N ILE A 9 7.38 -0.58 19.32
CA ILE A 9 8.42 0.39 18.98
C ILE A 9 7.90 1.81 19.29
N VAL A 10 8.09 2.27 20.52
CA VAL A 10 7.70 3.61 20.96
C VAL A 10 8.80 4.61 20.61
N SER A 11 8.81 5.08 19.37
CA SER A 11 9.70 6.15 18.92
C SER A 11 8.93 7.24 18.17
N LYS A 12 9.20 8.51 18.51
CA LYS A 12 8.55 9.67 17.89
C LYS A 12 8.75 9.69 16.36
N THR A 13 9.94 9.30 15.89
CA THR A 13 10.27 9.23 14.45
C THR A 13 9.52 8.09 13.76
N TYR A 14 9.33 6.97 14.45
CA TYR A 14 8.58 5.84 13.90
C TYR A 14 7.09 6.17 13.82
N MET A 15 6.54 6.79 14.87
CA MET A 15 5.14 7.22 14.93
C MET A 15 4.78 8.16 13.77
N THR A 16 5.55 9.24 13.60
CA THR A 16 5.28 10.22 12.52
C THR A 16 5.42 9.60 11.13
N ARG A 17 6.34 8.64 10.95
CA ARG A 17 6.49 7.89 9.70
C ARG A 17 5.27 7.01 9.43
N VAL A 18 4.79 6.25 10.41
CA VAL A 18 3.60 5.40 10.28
C VAL A 18 2.36 6.24 9.95
N GLU A 19 2.17 7.37 10.65
CA GLU A 19 1.07 8.31 10.38
C GLU A 19 1.15 8.92 8.98
N GLY A 20 2.36 9.28 8.53
CA GLY A 20 2.63 9.80 7.20
C GLY A 20 2.26 8.79 6.11
N GLU A 21 2.73 7.55 6.23
CA GLU A 21 2.42 6.48 5.27
C GLU A 21 0.92 6.16 5.23
N ASN A 22 0.25 6.12 6.40
CA ASN A 22 -1.20 5.93 6.48
C ASN A 22 -1.98 7.07 5.81
N THR A 23 -1.51 8.31 5.95
CA THR A 23 -2.12 9.47 5.29
C THR A 23 -1.95 9.39 3.77
N ARG A 24 -0.77 9.00 3.29
CA ARG A 24 -0.51 8.77 1.86
C ARG A 24 -1.39 7.66 1.28
N LEU A 25 -1.54 6.55 2.00
CA LEU A 25 -2.40 5.44 1.57
C LEU A 25 -3.85 5.89 1.43
N ARG A 26 -4.40 6.57 2.44
CA ARG A 26 -5.78 7.13 2.37
C ARG A 26 -5.96 8.08 1.19
N HIS A 27 -4.96 8.92 0.92
CA HIS A 27 -4.98 9.81 -0.26
C HIS A 27 -5.03 9.04 -1.58
N TYR A 28 -4.22 7.99 -1.74
CA TYR A 28 -4.25 7.17 -2.95
C TYR A 28 -5.58 6.43 -3.13
N LEU A 29 -6.17 5.91 -2.05
CA LEU A 29 -7.50 5.29 -2.09
C LEU A 29 -8.58 6.29 -2.51
N ALA A 30 -8.56 7.51 -1.97
CA ALA A 30 -9.50 8.56 -2.37
C ALA A 30 -9.33 8.95 -3.85
N ARG A 31 -8.10 9.00 -4.36
CA ARG A 31 -7.83 9.21 -5.79
C ARG A 31 -8.32 8.05 -6.65
N LEU A 32 -8.25 6.82 -6.16
CA LEU A 32 -8.72 5.62 -6.85
C LEU A 32 -10.25 5.59 -6.96
N HIS A 33 -10.96 6.11 -5.96
CA HIS A 33 -12.42 6.19 -5.93
C HIS A 33 -13.01 7.19 -6.93
N ARG A 34 -12.26 8.21 -7.35
CA ARG A 34 -12.74 9.19 -8.33
C ARG A 34 -12.82 8.57 -9.72
N LYS A 35 -14.02 8.62 -10.33
CA LYS A 35 -14.32 8.07 -11.67
C LYS A 35 -13.65 8.82 -12.83
N THR A 36 -13.10 10.01 -12.58
CA THR A 36 -12.50 10.89 -13.60
C THR A 36 -10.97 10.87 -13.50
N LEU A 37 -10.31 10.14 -14.40
CA LEU A 37 -8.85 10.19 -14.60
C LEU A 37 -8.51 10.21 -16.09
N CYS A 38 -7.43 10.92 -16.43
CA CYS A 38 -6.88 11.10 -17.78
C CYS A 38 -6.23 9.83 -18.38
N TYR A 39 -6.49 8.66 -17.82
CA TYR A 39 -5.99 7.37 -18.30
C TYR A 39 -7.07 6.30 -18.08
N SER A 40 -7.27 5.47 -19.11
CA SER A 40 -8.18 4.33 -19.07
C SER A 40 -7.71 3.32 -18.02
N LYS A 41 -8.32 3.35 -16.83
CA LYS A 41 -8.17 2.30 -15.83
C LYS A 41 -9.06 1.13 -16.23
N SER A 42 -8.54 0.22 -17.02
CA SER A 42 -9.08 -1.14 -17.03
C SER A 42 -9.06 -1.65 -15.59
N VAL A 43 -10.21 -2.11 -15.09
CA VAL A 43 -10.34 -2.68 -13.73
C VAL A 43 -9.42 -3.89 -13.61
N GLU A 44 -9.22 -4.62 -14.70
CA GLU A 44 -8.31 -5.73 -14.84
C GLU A 44 -6.85 -5.29 -14.61
N MET A 45 -6.41 -4.20 -15.22
CA MET A 45 -5.06 -3.65 -14.99
C MET A 45 -4.86 -3.21 -13.54
N LEU A 46 -5.85 -2.57 -12.93
CA LEU A 46 -5.79 -2.21 -11.51
C LEU A 46 -5.69 -3.46 -10.62
N ARG A 47 -6.47 -4.52 -10.90
CA ARG A 47 -6.39 -5.79 -10.17
C ARG A 47 -5.01 -6.43 -10.33
N CYS A 48 -4.44 -6.43 -11.53
CA CYS A 48 -3.09 -6.95 -11.78
C CYS A 48 -2.03 -6.15 -11.03
N SER A 49 -2.08 -4.81 -11.06
CA SER A 49 -1.14 -3.96 -10.32
C SER A 49 -1.23 -4.18 -8.81
N LEU A 50 -2.44 -4.32 -8.25
CA LEU A 50 -2.62 -4.63 -6.83
C LEU A 50 -2.10 -6.03 -6.47
N ARG A 51 -2.33 -7.04 -7.31
CA ARG A 51 -1.78 -8.39 -7.10
C ARG A 51 -0.25 -8.39 -7.10
N LEU A 52 0.36 -7.68 -8.05
CA LEU A 52 1.82 -7.52 -8.10
C LEU A 52 2.36 -6.81 -6.86
N LEU A 53 1.69 -5.73 -6.42
CA LEU A 53 2.04 -5.02 -5.20
C LEU A 53 1.97 -5.93 -3.97
N LEU A 54 0.88 -6.68 -3.80
CA LEU A 54 0.71 -7.60 -2.68
C LEU A 54 1.73 -8.75 -2.72
N HIS A 55 2.03 -9.28 -3.90
CA HIS A 55 3.09 -10.28 -4.09
C HIS A 55 4.45 -9.71 -3.68
N TYR A 56 4.78 -8.50 -4.12
CA TYR A 56 6.01 -7.83 -3.74
C TYR A 56 6.07 -7.54 -2.23
N LEU A 57 4.98 -7.09 -1.62
CA LEU A 57 4.94 -6.85 -0.17
C LEU A 57 5.12 -8.14 0.65
N LYS A 58 4.57 -9.26 0.17
CA LYS A 58 4.65 -10.56 0.84
C LYS A 58 6.01 -11.24 0.66
N TYR A 59 6.54 -11.28 -0.56
CA TYR A 59 7.72 -12.07 -0.90
C TYR A 59 8.97 -11.22 -1.15
N ARG A 60 8.84 -9.89 -1.27
CA ARG A 60 9.90 -8.96 -1.69
C ARG A 60 10.58 -9.31 -3.01
N THR A 61 9.94 -10.14 -3.82
CA THR A 61 10.39 -10.56 -5.14
C THR A 61 9.38 -10.12 -6.19
N ILE A 62 9.86 -9.53 -7.27
CA ILE A 62 9.05 -9.26 -8.45
C ILE A 62 9.21 -10.48 -9.36
N PRO A 63 8.13 -11.20 -9.69
CA PRO A 63 8.21 -12.22 -10.71
C PRO A 63 8.41 -11.50 -12.05
N LEU A 64 9.68 -11.35 -12.45
CA LEU A 64 10.02 -11.01 -13.81
C LEU A 64 9.64 -12.26 -14.63
N SER A 65 8.63 -12.14 -15.47
CA SER A 65 8.41 -13.17 -16.50
C SER A 65 9.66 -13.16 -17.38
N ALA A 66 10.39 -14.26 -17.37
CA ALA A 66 11.36 -14.58 -18.43
C ALA A 66 10.64 -14.72 -19.78
#